data_AF-A0A8J7LMH7-F1
#
_entry.id   AF-A0A8J7LMH7-F1
#
_cell.length_a   1.000
_cell.length_b   1.000
_cell.length_c   1.000
_cell.angle_alpha   90.00
_cell.angle_beta   90.00
_cell.angle_gamma   90.00
#
_symmetry.space_group_name_H-M   'P 1'
#
loop_
_entity.id
_entity.type
_entity.pdbx_description
1 polymer ?
#
loop_
_entity_poly.entity_id
_entity_poly.type
_entity_poly.pdbx_seq_one_letter_code
_entity_poly.pdbx_strand_id
1 'polypeptide(L)'
;MDEELETLVIGVRADTQGFARDVQAMRAQLDGPMADGMERAGRALERGLSAAIRRGRFGFEELKAVALSVLDEIASAAIRAGIGSLLGGSGGGGAGAALGGIVGQLLGAPGRATGGPVSPGRAYRVGERGPEWFVPTTSGRVEATGAAAPAPVVNLTVHIADRAGSAPQALQRSSRQVAQAVKRALEA
;
A
#
# COMPACT_ATOMS: atom_id res chain seq x y z
N MET A 1 78.62 7.37 -50.36
CA MET A 1 77.96 6.52 -49.36
C MET A 1 77.85 7.24 -48.02
N ASP A 2 78.91 7.85 -47.49
CA ASP A 2 78.85 8.53 -46.19
C ASP A 2 78.00 9.83 -46.19
N GLU A 3 78.04 10.61 -47.28
CA GLU A 3 77.28 11.88 -47.40
C GLU A 3 75.74 11.68 -47.47
N GLU A 4 75.29 10.57 -48.04
CA GLU A 4 73.85 10.22 -48.11
C GLU A 4 73.30 9.76 -46.76
N LEU A 5 74.13 9.06 -45.97
CA LEU A 5 73.78 8.64 -44.62
C LEU A 5 73.71 9.85 -43.68
N GLU A 6 74.64 10.81 -43.81
CA GLU A 6 74.64 12.02 -43.00
C GLU A 6 73.43 12.91 -43.27
N THR A 7 73.06 13.10 -44.54
CA THR A 7 71.86 13.85 -44.93
C THR A 7 70.56 13.17 -44.47
N LEU A 8 70.46 11.84 -44.56
CA LEU A 8 69.31 11.09 -44.05
C LEU A 8 69.20 11.18 -42.52
N VAL A 9 70.32 11.06 -41.81
CA VAL A 9 70.37 11.18 -40.35
C VAL A 9 70.00 12.59 -39.89
N ILE A 10 70.45 13.64 -40.59
CA ILE A 10 70.07 15.03 -40.31
C ILE A 10 68.56 15.25 -40.54
N GLY A 11 68.00 14.69 -41.61
CA GLY A 11 66.55 14.74 -41.88
C GLY A 11 65.72 14.08 -40.78
N VAL A 12 66.07 12.85 -40.38
CA VAL A 12 65.38 12.12 -39.31
C VAL A 12 65.48 12.84 -37.96
N ARG A 13 66.62 13.48 -37.67
CA ARG A 13 66.80 14.27 -36.43
C ARG A 13 65.97 15.56 -36.44
N ALA A 14 65.82 16.20 -37.59
CA ALA A 14 64.98 17.39 -37.75
C ALA A 14 63.49 17.04 -37.58
N ASP A 15 63.04 15.92 -38.17
CA ASP A 15 61.65 15.46 -38.05
C ASP A 15 61.29 15.06 -36.63
N THR A 16 62.19 14.37 -35.93
CA THR A 16 61.96 14.01 -34.51
C THR A 16 61.95 15.24 -33.58
N GLN A 17 62.75 16.26 -33.86
CA GLN A 17 62.71 17.54 -33.13
C GLN A 17 61.48 18.40 -33.46
N GLY A 18 60.93 18.30 -34.68
CA GLY A 18 59.66 18.90 -35.04
C GLY A 18 58.50 18.22 -34.31
N PHE A 19 58.42 16.90 -34.42
CA PHE A 19 57.41 16.08 -33.78
C PHE A 19 57.39 16.25 -32.25
N ALA A 20 58.55 16.29 -31.59
CA ALA A 20 58.62 16.51 -30.14
C ALA A 20 58.06 17.88 -29.71
N ARG A 21 58.25 18.92 -30.53
CA ARG A 21 57.68 20.26 -30.29
C ARG A 21 56.17 20.26 -30.48
N ASP A 22 55.67 19.58 -31.50
CA ASP A 22 54.23 19.49 -31.77
C ASP A 22 53.50 18.71 -30.68
N VAL A 23 54.09 17.62 -30.18
CA VAL A 23 53.55 16.85 -29.05
C VAL A 23 53.52 17.69 -27.76
N GLN A 24 54.55 18.49 -27.49
CA GLN A 24 54.54 19.42 -26.35
C GLN A 24 53.47 20.51 -26.49
N ALA A 25 53.27 21.05 -27.69
CA ALA A 25 52.23 22.03 -27.96
C ALA A 25 50.83 21.44 -27.78
N MET A 26 50.60 20.23 -28.30
CA MET A 26 49.33 19.52 -28.15
C MET A 26 49.04 19.18 -26.69
N ARG A 27 50.07 18.77 -25.93
CA ARG A 27 49.95 18.54 -24.48
C ARG A 27 49.64 19.81 -23.71
N ALA A 28 50.30 20.93 -24.01
CA ALA A 28 50.04 22.20 -23.34
C ALA A 28 48.60 22.70 -23.59
N GLN A 29 48.06 22.45 -24.78
CA GLN A 29 46.67 22.77 -25.12
C GLN A 29 45.65 21.87 -24.43
N LEU A 30 46.03 20.62 -24.09
CA LEU A 30 45.14 19.68 -23.39
C LEU A 30 45.20 19.87 -21.87
N ASP A 31 46.39 19.95 -21.28
CA ASP A 31 46.57 19.95 -19.83
C ASP A 31 46.03 21.24 -19.18
N GLY A 32 46.20 22.41 -19.81
CA GLY A 32 45.78 23.70 -19.24
C GLY A 32 44.25 23.86 -19.11
N PRO A 33 43.50 23.98 -20.22
CA PRO A 33 42.07 24.28 -20.18
C PRO A 33 41.23 23.12 -19.61
N MET A 34 41.70 21.88 -19.71
CA MET A 34 41.00 20.72 -19.16
C MET A 34 41.17 20.62 -17.65
N ALA A 35 42.38 20.85 -17.12
CA ALA A 35 42.60 20.89 -15.67
C ALA A 35 41.79 22.01 -15.02
N ASP A 36 41.79 23.20 -15.61
CA ASP A 36 40.98 24.34 -15.15
C ASP A 36 39.47 24.03 -15.20
N GLY A 37 39.01 23.33 -16.25
CA GLY A 37 37.63 22.88 -16.38
C GLY A 37 37.23 21.88 -15.29
N MET A 38 38.09 20.89 -15.04
CA MET A 38 37.89 19.89 -13.98
C MET A 38 37.89 20.53 -12.59
N GLU A 39 38.75 21.50 -12.32
CA GLU A 39 38.81 22.17 -11.03
C GLU A 39 37.58 23.07 -10.79
N ARG A 40 37.04 23.72 -11.83
CA ARG A 40 35.76 24.44 -11.73
C ARG A 40 34.59 23.49 -11.52
N ALA A 41 34.56 22.36 -12.23
CA ALA A 41 33.53 21.34 -12.07
C ALA A 41 33.56 20.71 -10.67
N GLY A 42 34.76 20.38 -10.16
CA GLY A 42 34.98 19.88 -8.80
C GLY A 42 34.44 20.84 -7.75
N ARG A 43 34.78 22.12 -7.84
CA ARG A 43 34.26 23.17 -6.93
C ARG A 43 32.75 23.39 -7.05
N ALA A 44 32.15 23.21 -8.22
CA ALA A 44 30.70 23.28 -8.38
C ALA A 44 30.02 22.08 -7.70
N LEU A 45 30.58 20.89 -7.88
CA LEU A 45 30.08 19.65 -7.29
C LEU A 45 30.24 19.64 -5.76
N GLU A 46 31.39 20.10 -5.25
CA GLU A 46 31.64 20.25 -3.82
C GLU A 46 30.65 21.23 -3.16
N ARG A 47 30.39 22.38 -3.81
CA ARG A 47 29.40 23.35 -3.34
C ARG A 47 27.98 22.78 -3.38
N GLY A 48 27.63 22.07 -4.46
CA GLY A 48 26.33 21.41 -4.58
C GLY A 48 26.12 20.33 -3.53
N LEU A 49 27.12 19.49 -3.31
CA LEU A 49 27.09 18.40 -2.34
C LEU A 49 27.13 18.92 -0.89
N SER A 50 28.00 19.88 -0.56
CA SER A 50 28.01 20.53 0.76
C SER A 50 26.70 21.27 1.03
N ALA A 51 26.13 21.92 0.01
CA ALA A 51 24.82 22.53 0.12
C ALA A 51 23.74 21.48 0.35
N ALA A 52 23.72 20.37 -0.39
CA ALA A 52 22.75 19.30 -0.21
C ALA A 52 22.86 18.62 1.17
N ILE A 53 24.07 18.35 1.64
CA ILE A 53 24.35 17.76 2.96
C ILE A 53 23.94 18.72 4.09
N ARG A 54 24.32 20.00 4.02
CA ARG A 54 23.90 21.01 5.00
C ARG A 54 22.39 21.25 4.98
N ARG A 55 21.78 21.13 3.79
CA ARG A 55 20.33 21.30 3.61
C ARG A 55 19.56 20.06 4.01
N GLY A 56 20.20 18.89 4.11
CA GLY A 56 19.93 17.75 5.00
C GLY A 56 18.48 17.29 5.21
N ARG A 57 17.54 17.77 4.40
CA ARG A 57 16.09 17.73 4.66
C ARG A 57 15.34 17.80 3.33
N PHE A 58 15.58 16.81 2.48
CA PHE A 58 14.76 16.55 1.28
C PHE A 58 14.37 15.08 1.25
N GLY A 59 13.77 14.65 2.35
CA GLY A 59 13.04 13.39 2.41
C GLY A 59 11.63 13.70 2.89
N PHE A 60 11.51 14.21 4.11
CA PHE A 60 10.21 14.32 4.79
C PHE A 60 9.25 15.38 4.23
N GLU A 61 9.72 16.58 3.83
CA GLU A 61 8.79 17.60 3.31
C GLU A 61 8.36 17.28 1.87
N GLU A 62 9.24 16.72 1.05
CA GLU A 62 8.90 16.23 -0.29
C GLU A 62 8.03 14.96 -0.21
N LEU A 63 8.34 14.01 0.67
CA LEU A 63 7.46 12.87 0.96
C LEU A 63 6.11 13.32 1.47
N LYS A 64 6.05 14.35 2.32
CA LYS A 64 4.79 14.91 2.81
C LYS A 64 4.03 15.61 1.69
N ALA A 65 4.70 16.38 0.84
CA ALA A 65 4.06 17.03 -0.31
C ALA A 65 3.49 15.99 -1.29
N VAL A 66 4.25 14.93 -1.59
CA VAL A 66 3.82 13.82 -2.44
C VAL A 66 2.72 13.00 -1.77
N ALA A 67 2.81 12.73 -0.46
CA ALA A 67 1.76 12.02 0.27
C ALA A 67 0.46 12.83 0.31
N LEU A 68 0.55 14.15 0.51
CA LEU A 68 -0.61 15.04 0.49
C LEU A 68 -1.22 15.13 -0.91
N SER A 69 -0.42 15.17 -1.98
CA SER A 69 -0.95 15.18 -3.35
C SER A 69 -1.65 13.86 -3.69
N VAL A 70 -1.08 12.72 -3.29
CA VAL A 70 -1.71 11.40 -3.47
C VAL A 70 -3.01 11.30 -2.66
N LEU A 71 -3.04 11.80 -1.43
CA LEU A 71 -4.27 11.84 -0.62
C LEU A 71 -5.35 12.72 -1.25
N ASP A 72 -4.99 13.86 -1.83
CA ASP A 72 -5.93 14.76 -2.52
C ASP A 72 -6.47 14.15 -3.82
N GLU A 73 -5.64 13.42 -4.57
CA GLU A 73 -6.05 12.64 -5.73
C GLU A 73 -7.01 11.51 -5.35
N ILE A 74 -6.72 10.77 -4.26
CA ILE A 74 -7.61 9.71 -3.74
C ILE A 74 -8.93 10.31 -3.26
N ALA A 75 -8.89 11.43 -2.53
CA ALA A 75 -10.10 12.11 -2.06
C ALA A 75 -10.95 12.59 -3.25
N SER A 76 -10.33 13.19 -4.26
CA SER A 76 -10.99 13.62 -5.49
C SER A 76 -11.58 12.45 -6.28
N ALA A 77 -10.87 11.33 -6.37
CA ALA A 77 -11.36 10.11 -7.02
C ALA A 77 -12.51 9.46 -6.23
N ALA A 78 -12.43 9.43 -4.90
CA ALA A 78 -13.48 8.92 -4.02
C ALA A 78 -14.73 9.81 -4.06
N ILE A 79 -14.58 11.13 -4.13
CA ILE A 79 -15.68 12.07 -4.31
C ILE A 79 -16.30 11.91 -5.70
N ARG A 80 -15.52 11.76 -6.78
CA ARG A 80 -16.07 11.50 -8.11
C ARG A 80 -16.72 10.12 -8.23
N ALA A 81 -16.22 9.11 -7.55
CA ALA A 81 -16.82 7.78 -7.51
C ALA A 81 -18.08 7.77 -6.61
N GLY A 82 -18.06 8.49 -5.50
CA GLY A 82 -19.19 8.67 -4.58
C GLY A 82 -20.31 9.48 -5.22
N ILE A 83 -19.99 10.66 -5.77
CA ILE A 83 -20.92 11.47 -6.57
C ILE A 83 -21.30 10.70 -7.84
N GLY A 84 -20.40 9.97 -8.50
CA GLY A 84 -20.74 9.11 -9.63
C GLY A 84 -21.69 7.97 -9.27
N SER A 85 -21.64 7.46 -8.03
CA SER A 85 -22.58 6.45 -7.51
C SER A 85 -23.90 7.06 -7.01
N LEU A 86 -23.88 8.32 -6.55
CA LEU A 86 -25.05 9.05 -6.05
C LEU A 86 -25.81 9.79 -7.17
N LEU A 87 -25.10 10.22 -8.23
CA LEU A 87 -25.62 10.85 -9.44
C LEU A 87 -25.91 9.78 -10.51
N GLY A 88 -25.04 8.79 -10.68
CA GLY A 88 -25.15 7.72 -11.68
C GLY A 88 -25.81 6.43 -11.20
N GLY A 89 -26.43 6.44 -10.01
CA GLY A 89 -26.98 5.27 -9.32
C GLY A 89 -28.49 5.09 -9.43
N SER A 90 -29.16 5.70 -10.41
CA SER A 90 -30.53 5.34 -10.79
C SER A 90 -30.71 5.40 -12.31
N GLY A 91 -30.12 4.43 -13.01
CA GLY A 91 -30.53 4.06 -14.37
C GLY A 91 -29.47 4.28 -15.46
N GLY A 92 -29.18 3.22 -16.19
CA GLY A 92 -28.57 3.29 -17.53
C GLY A 92 -27.17 2.72 -17.61
N GLY A 93 -27.02 1.54 -18.22
CA GLY A 93 -25.76 0.83 -18.38
C GLY A 93 -24.77 1.47 -19.36
N GLY A 94 -23.51 1.02 -19.25
CA GLY A 94 -22.46 1.29 -20.22
C GLY A 94 -21.09 1.53 -19.57
N ALA A 95 -20.16 0.59 -19.78
CA ALA A 95 -18.70 0.68 -19.59
C ALA A 95 -18.10 0.98 -18.19
N GLY A 96 -18.76 1.74 -17.30
CA GLY A 96 -18.21 2.08 -15.97
C GLY A 96 -18.14 0.91 -14.98
N ALA A 97 -19.07 -0.05 -15.10
CA ALA A 97 -19.14 -1.22 -14.21
C ALA A 97 -18.03 -2.24 -14.45
N ALA A 98 -17.48 -2.31 -15.68
CA ALA A 98 -16.43 -3.27 -16.03
C ALA A 98 -15.07 -2.87 -15.43
N LEU A 99 -14.75 -1.57 -15.44
CA LEU A 99 -13.50 -1.06 -14.85
C LEU A 99 -13.55 -1.02 -13.32
N GLY A 100 -14.73 -0.72 -12.73
CA GLY A 100 -14.94 -0.86 -11.29
C GLY A 100 -14.84 -2.30 -10.78
N GLY A 101 -15.18 -3.28 -11.62
CA GLY A 101 -15.05 -4.70 -11.31
C GLY A 101 -13.60 -5.20 -11.25
N ILE A 102 -12.71 -4.67 -12.09
CA ILE A 102 -11.31 -5.14 -12.20
C ILE A 102 -10.41 -4.47 -11.15
N VAL A 103 -10.61 -3.18 -10.87
CA VAL A 103 -9.90 -2.48 -9.78
C VAL A 103 -10.31 -3.05 -8.41
N GLY A 104 -11.58 -3.42 -8.24
CA GLY A 104 -12.05 -4.11 -7.04
C GLY A 104 -11.54 -5.55 -6.88
N GLN A 105 -11.06 -6.20 -7.95
CA GLN A 105 -10.43 -7.53 -7.86
C GLN A 105 -8.93 -7.44 -7.51
N LEU A 106 -8.24 -6.39 -8.00
CA LEU A 106 -6.79 -6.23 -7.84
C LEU A 106 -6.39 -5.55 -6.51
N LEU A 107 -7.17 -4.60 -6.01
CA LEU A 107 -6.94 -3.94 -4.70
C LEU A 107 -7.53 -4.72 -3.51
N GLY A 108 -7.79 -6.00 -3.71
CA GLY A 108 -8.45 -6.87 -2.74
C GLY A 108 -9.95 -6.81 -2.94
N ALA A 109 -10.49 -7.85 -3.58
CA ALA A 109 -11.91 -8.17 -3.47
C ALA A 109 -12.31 -8.01 -1.99
N PRO A 110 -13.37 -7.23 -1.67
CA PRO A 110 -13.79 -7.04 -0.30
C PRO A 110 -14.00 -8.42 0.28
N GLY A 111 -13.06 -8.84 1.13
CA GLY A 111 -13.13 -10.13 1.79
C GLY A 111 -14.47 -10.17 2.47
N ARG A 112 -15.24 -11.24 2.24
CA ARG A 112 -16.51 -11.47 2.93
C ARG A 112 -16.31 -11.81 4.41
N ALA A 113 -15.09 -11.63 4.93
CA ALA A 113 -14.81 -11.58 6.37
C ALA A 113 -15.64 -10.50 7.09
N THR A 114 -16.02 -9.41 6.39
CA THR A 114 -16.93 -8.38 6.92
C THR A 114 -18.42 -8.69 6.68
N GLY A 115 -18.75 -9.86 6.12
CA GLY A 115 -20.10 -10.27 5.80
C GLY A 115 -20.65 -9.66 4.50
N GLY A 116 -21.87 -10.03 4.13
CA GLY A 116 -22.61 -9.47 2.99
C GLY A 116 -23.32 -10.50 2.11
N PRO A 117 -24.18 -10.05 1.19
CA PRO A 117 -24.95 -10.93 0.31
C PRO A 117 -24.04 -11.73 -0.63
N VAL A 118 -24.44 -12.98 -0.84
CA VAL A 118 -23.79 -13.94 -1.73
C VAL A 118 -24.77 -14.45 -2.78
N SER A 119 -24.24 -14.66 -3.98
CA SER A 119 -24.99 -15.14 -5.14
C SER A 119 -24.48 -16.54 -5.51
N PRO A 120 -25.37 -17.42 -6.01
CA PRO A 120 -25.00 -18.77 -6.37
C PRO A 120 -23.93 -18.78 -7.47
N GLY A 121 -23.01 -19.75 -7.39
CA GLY A 121 -21.96 -19.99 -8.39
C GLY A 121 -20.78 -19.02 -8.34
N ARG A 122 -20.77 -18.06 -7.40
CA ARG A 122 -19.64 -17.13 -7.23
C ARG A 122 -18.77 -17.54 -6.05
N ALA A 123 -17.46 -17.59 -6.25
CA ALA A 123 -16.51 -17.80 -5.17
C ALA A 123 -16.29 -16.49 -4.38
N TYR A 124 -16.31 -16.62 -3.06
CA TYR A 124 -16.10 -15.54 -2.10
C TYR A 124 -15.01 -15.94 -1.10
N ARG A 125 -14.10 -15.02 -0.75
CA ARG A 125 -13.09 -15.26 0.28
C ARG A 125 -13.67 -14.91 1.65
N VAL A 126 -13.82 -15.87 2.55
CA VAL A 126 -14.52 -15.69 3.86
C VAL A 126 -13.58 -15.79 5.07
N GLY A 127 -12.32 -16.14 4.85
CA GLY A 127 -11.38 -16.57 5.89
C GLY A 127 -11.13 -15.64 7.09
N GLU A 128 -11.58 -16.07 8.27
CA GLU A 128 -11.11 -15.59 9.59
C GLU A 128 -9.97 -16.47 10.18
N ARG A 129 -9.66 -17.64 9.57
CA ARG A 129 -8.59 -18.58 10.01
C ARG A 129 -7.66 -19.08 8.90
N GLY A 130 -7.56 -18.34 7.79
CA GLY A 130 -6.74 -18.72 6.63
C GLY A 130 -7.45 -18.49 5.31
N PRO A 131 -6.79 -18.71 4.16
CA PRO A 131 -7.34 -18.43 2.83
C PRO A 131 -8.40 -19.48 2.41
N GLU A 132 -9.58 -19.40 3.01
CA GLU A 132 -10.74 -20.24 2.64
C GLU A 132 -11.66 -19.52 1.63
N TRP A 133 -12.14 -20.31 0.65
CA TRP A 133 -13.09 -19.88 -0.36
C TRP A 133 -14.46 -20.52 -0.13
N PHE A 134 -15.51 -19.72 -0.23
CA PHE A 134 -16.90 -20.12 -0.12
C PHE A 134 -17.60 -19.92 -1.46
N VAL A 135 -18.20 -20.98 -2.01
CA VAL A 135 -18.98 -20.94 -3.25
C VAL A 135 -20.42 -21.37 -2.93
N PRO A 136 -21.39 -20.46 -2.86
CA PRO A 136 -22.77 -20.81 -2.56
C PRO A 136 -23.42 -21.48 -3.76
N THR A 137 -24.30 -22.45 -3.52
CA THR A 137 -25.19 -23.04 -4.53
C THR A 137 -26.55 -22.36 -4.59
N THR A 138 -26.89 -21.55 -3.57
CA THR A 138 -28.12 -20.79 -3.45
C THR A 138 -27.82 -19.36 -3.03
N SER A 139 -28.74 -18.44 -3.32
CA SER A 139 -28.63 -17.05 -2.86
C SER A 139 -28.77 -16.99 -1.34
N GLY A 140 -27.92 -16.19 -0.70
CA GLY A 140 -27.90 -16.06 0.75
C GLY A 140 -27.08 -14.86 1.21
N ARG A 141 -26.72 -14.84 2.49
CA ARG A 141 -25.87 -13.80 3.07
C ARG A 141 -24.87 -14.45 4.04
N VAL A 142 -23.64 -13.96 4.00
CA VAL A 142 -22.60 -14.32 4.98
C VAL A 142 -22.71 -13.32 6.13
N GLU A 143 -22.90 -13.81 7.34
CA GLU A 143 -22.83 -13.00 8.56
C GLU A 143 -21.40 -13.07 9.12
N ALA A 144 -20.82 -11.91 9.47
CA ALA A 144 -19.52 -11.83 10.13
C ALA A 144 -19.70 -12.02 11.65
N THR A 145 -18.86 -12.87 12.27
CA THR A 145 -18.98 -13.18 13.71
C THR A 145 -18.25 -12.16 14.60
N GLY A 146 -17.83 -11.02 14.02
CA GLY A 146 -17.04 -9.97 14.71
C GLY A 146 -17.79 -8.69 15.05
N ALA A 147 -18.97 -8.43 14.46
CA ALA A 147 -19.84 -7.37 14.97
C ALA A 147 -20.58 -7.98 16.17
N ALA A 148 -20.12 -7.67 17.38
CA ALA A 148 -20.65 -8.16 18.65
C ALA A 148 -22.11 -8.57 18.52
N ALA A 149 -22.35 -9.88 18.39
CA ALA A 149 -23.71 -10.40 18.43
C ALA A 149 -24.31 -9.85 19.73
N PRO A 150 -25.47 -9.16 19.69
CA PRO A 150 -26.13 -8.76 20.92
C PRO A 150 -26.24 -10.03 21.77
N ALA A 151 -25.73 -9.97 23.01
CA ALA A 151 -25.68 -11.12 23.90
C ALA A 151 -27.02 -11.86 23.82
N PRO A 152 -27.02 -13.20 23.63
CA PRO A 152 -28.24 -13.93 23.35
C PRO A 152 -29.28 -13.60 24.43
N VAL A 153 -30.35 -12.92 24.04
CA VAL A 153 -31.44 -12.57 24.96
C VAL A 153 -32.24 -13.85 25.19
N VAL A 154 -31.93 -14.56 26.27
CA VAL A 154 -32.64 -15.77 26.67
C VAL A 154 -33.86 -15.36 27.50
N ASN A 155 -35.04 -15.39 26.87
CA ASN A 155 -36.31 -15.24 27.59
C ASN A 155 -36.72 -16.61 28.16
N LEU A 156 -36.57 -16.80 29.47
CA LEU A 156 -36.96 -18.03 30.17
C LEU A 156 -38.32 -17.85 30.86
N THR A 157 -39.35 -18.53 30.37
CA THR A 157 -40.67 -18.58 31.01
C THR A 157 -40.81 -19.86 31.84
N VAL A 158 -40.83 -19.75 33.16
CA VAL A 158 -40.96 -20.89 34.08
C VAL A 158 -42.42 -21.05 34.52
N HIS A 159 -43.03 -22.19 34.20
CA HIS A 159 -44.38 -22.54 34.66
C HIS A 159 -44.28 -23.28 35.99
N ILE A 160 -44.81 -22.67 37.05
CA ILE A 160 -44.85 -23.28 38.39
C ILE A 160 -46.26 -23.81 38.62
N ALA A 161 -46.42 -25.13 38.59
CA ALA A 161 -47.68 -25.77 38.95
C ALA A 161 -47.75 -25.95 40.48
N ASP A 162 -48.56 -25.15 41.16
CA ASP A 162 -48.87 -25.35 42.58
C ASP A 162 -50.13 -26.21 42.72
N ARG A 163 -49.97 -27.43 43.22
CA ARG A 163 -51.06 -28.39 43.41
C ARG A 163 -51.73 -28.28 44.78
N ALA A 164 -51.16 -27.49 45.70
CA ALA A 164 -51.51 -27.53 47.12
C ALA A 164 -52.08 -26.21 47.68
N GLY A 165 -52.36 -25.21 46.83
CA GLY A 165 -52.95 -23.94 47.28
C GLY A 165 -52.03 -23.12 48.19
N SER A 166 -50.73 -23.35 48.11
CA SER A 166 -49.67 -22.71 48.91
C SER A 166 -48.84 -21.74 48.09
N ALA A 167 -49.50 -21.09 47.13
CA ALA A 167 -48.90 -20.26 46.09
C ALA A 167 -47.79 -19.31 46.59
N PRO A 168 -47.96 -18.51 47.65
CA PRO A 168 -46.91 -17.57 48.05
C PRO A 168 -45.64 -18.24 48.60
N GLN A 169 -45.75 -19.39 49.28
CA GLN A 169 -44.58 -20.09 49.84
C GLN A 169 -43.88 -20.99 48.81
N ALA A 170 -44.66 -21.61 47.91
CA ALA A 170 -44.12 -22.40 46.81
C ALA A 170 -43.28 -21.53 45.85
N LEU A 171 -43.75 -20.31 45.54
CA LEU A 171 -43.03 -19.31 44.75
C LEU A 171 -41.72 -18.85 45.43
N GLN A 172 -41.69 -18.70 46.75
CA GLN A 172 -40.47 -18.32 47.47
C GLN A 172 -39.39 -19.42 47.47
N ARG A 173 -39.79 -20.69 47.52
CA ARG A 173 -38.84 -21.81 47.46
C ARG A 173 -38.32 -22.05 46.04
N SER A 174 -39.21 -21.99 45.04
CA SER A 174 -38.84 -22.19 43.65
C SER A 174 -37.96 -21.05 43.12
N SER A 175 -38.22 -19.80 43.51
CA SER A 175 -37.40 -18.66 43.06
C SER A 175 -35.93 -18.80 43.47
N ARG A 176 -35.65 -19.27 44.69
CA ARG A 176 -34.28 -19.54 45.16
C ARG A 176 -33.61 -20.68 44.40
N GLN A 177 -34.35 -21.76 44.13
CA GLN A 177 -33.84 -22.91 43.38
C GLN A 177 -33.53 -22.54 41.92
N VAL A 178 -34.42 -21.79 41.28
CA VAL A 178 -34.21 -21.28 39.91
C VAL A 178 -33.03 -20.33 39.86
N ALA A 179 -32.91 -19.40 40.81
CA ALA A 179 -31.78 -18.47 40.86
C ALA A 179 -30.42 -19.18 41.02
N GLN A 180 -30.34 -20.23 41.85
CA GLN A 180 -29.13 -21.02 42.02
C GLN A 180 -28.80 -21.87 40.79
N ALA A 181 -29.81 -22.44 40.13
CA ALA A 181 -29.63 -23.20 38.89
C ALA A 181 -29.13 -22.31 37.74
N VAL A 182 -29.72 -21.12 37.59
CA VAL A 182 -29.28 -20.13 36.59
C VAL A 182 -27.87 -19.64 36.88
N LYS A 183 -27.55 -19.33 38.14
CA LYS A 183 -26.19 -18.91 38.53
C LYS A 183 -25.15 -19.97 38.17
N ARG A 184 -25.40 -21.25 38.48
CA ARG A 184 -24.49 -22.35 38.10
C ARG A 184 -24.34 -22.52 36.59
N ALA A 185 -25.40 -22.30 35.82
CA ALA A 185 -25.36 -22.40 34.37
C ALA A 185 -24.63 -21.22 33.70
N LEU A 186 -24.48 -20.08 34.39
CA LEU A 186 -23.71 -18.93 33.92
C LEU A 186 -22.23 -18.99 34.33
N GLU A 187 -21.90 -19.75 35.37
CA GLU A 187 -20.53 -19.92 35.88
C GLU A 187 -19.81 -21.16 35.32
N ALA A 188 -20.50 -22.01 34.55
CA ALA A 188 -19.97 -23.22 33.90
C ALA A 188 -19.68 -22.99 32.41
#